data_AF-A0A933KX84-F1
#
_entry.id   AF-A0A933KX84-F1
#
_cell.length_a   1.000
_cell.length_b   1.000
_cell.length_c   1.000
_cell.angle_alpha   90.00
_cell.angle_beta   90.00
_cell.angle_gamma   90.00
#
_symmetry.space_group_name_H-M   'P 1'
#
loop_
_entity.id
_entity.type
_entity.pdbx_description
1 polymer ?
#
loop_
_entity_poly.entity_id
_entity_poly.type
_entity_poly.pdbx_seq_one_letter_code
_entity_poly.pdbx_strand_id
1 'polypeptide(L)'
;MRVALLSLLVAGWLTQPPAVALARAQAPAAQPASALDFEFFKTRVQPIFLASREGHTRCVSCHSKGTPMVLQRLAPGAAAWNEDQSRRNFQVVAARVVPYNLSQSKILVHPLLADGGGDFYHSGGKHWNSFLDPEWQTIANWVCGRKAAEKLVELTGECGGAE
;
A
#
# COMPACT_ATOMS: atom_id res chain seq x y z
N MET A 1 71.44 -30.55 21.81
CA MET A 1 72.47 -30.93 20.82
C MET A 1 71.78 -31.68 19.68
N ARG A 2 71.67 -31.04 18.49
CA ARG A 2 71.24 -31.60 17.18
C ARG A 2 69.74 -32.05 17.13
N VAL A 3 68.96 -31.94 16.05
CA VAL A 3 69.23 -32.06 14.62
C VAL A 3 68.17 -31.21 13.86
N ALA A 4 68.57 -30.46 12.84
CA ALA A 4 67.66 -29.86 11.87
C ALA A 4 67.40 -30.86 10.73
N LEU A 5 66.13 -31.13 10.41
CA LEU A 5 65.74 -31.80 9.17
C LEU A 5 65.15 -30.77 8.21
N LEU A 6 65.88 -30.49 7.12
CA LEU A 6 65.30 -29.89 5.92
C LEU A 6 64.43 -30.92 5.21
N SER A 7 63.20 -30.56 4.88
CA SER A 7 62.35 -31.30 3.94
C SER A 7 61.93 -30.34 2.81
N LEU A 8 62.46 -30.60 1.62
CA LEU A 8 62.05 -30.00 0.35
C LEU A 8 60.86 -30.79 -0.20
N LEU A 9 59.72 -30.16 -0.50
CA LEU A 9 58.70 -30.72 -1.40
C LEU A 9 58.05 -29.64 -2.28
N VAL A 10 58.61 -29.55 -3.50
CA VAL A 10 58.00 -29.41 -4.84
C VAL A 10 56.56 -28.87 -4.94
N ALA A 11 56.42 -27.69 -5.55
CA ALA A 11 55.14 -27.12 -5.99
C ALA A 11 54.71 -27.73 -7.34
N GLY A 12 53.63 -28.52 -7.35
CA GLY A 12 52.97 -28.97 -8.57
C GLY A 12 51.96 -27.93 -9.06
N TRP A 13 52.17 -27.41 -10.27
CA TRP A 13 51.22 -26.51 -10.94
C TRP A 13 50.15 -27.34 -11.66
N LEU A 14 48.90 -27.30 -11.18
CA LEU A 14 47.74 -27.81 -11.92
C LEU A 14 47.18 -26.70 -12.82
N THR A 15 47.19 -26.92 -14.13
CA THR A 15 46.53 -26.06 -15.12
C THR A 15 45.03 -26.38 -15.16
N GLN A 16 44.18 -25.46 -14.71
CA GLN A 16 42.72 -25.58 -14.83
C GLN A 16 42.24 -25.02 -16.19
N PRO A 17 41.27 -25.67 -16.86
CA PRO A 17 40.64 -25.11 -18.05
C PRO A 17 39.65 -23.98 -17.69
N PRO A 18 39.38 -23.02 -18.61
CA PRO A 18 38.50 -21.91 -18.33
C PRO A 18 37.04 -22.37 -18.25
N ALA A 19 36.37 -22.04 -17.15
CA ALA A 19 34.93 -22.23 -17.00
C ALA A 19 34.19 -21.19 -17.87
N VAL A 20 33.51 -21.64 -18.91
CA VAL A 20 32.58 -20.80 -19.68
C VAL A 20 31.30 -20.66 -18.86
N ALA A 21 31.16 -19.53 -18.17
CA ALA A 21 29.93 -19.19 -17.48
C ALA A 21 28.84 -18.84 -18.50
N LEU A 22 27.86 -19.73 -18.67
CA LEU A 22 26.61 -19.43 -19.35
C LEU A 22 25.87 -18.34 -18.54
N ALA A 23 25.88 -17.12 -19.07
CA ALA A 23 25.05 -16.04 -18.54
C ALA A 23 23.58 -16.45 -18.66
N ARG A 24 22.95 -16.81 -17.54
CA ARG A 24 21.48 -16.88 -17.45
C ARG A 24 20.96 -15.48 -17.77
N ALA A 25 20.29 -15.34 -18.92
CA ALA A 25 19.50 -14.16 -19.19
C ALA A 25 18.47 -14.02 -18.07
N GLN A 26 18.69 -13.06 -17.18
CA GLN A 26 17.68 -12.66 -16.21
C GLN A 26 16.57 -11.99 -17.03
N ALA A 27 15.44 -12.68 -17.16
CA ALA A 27 14.22 -12.02 -17.63
C ALA A 27 14.02 -10.76 -16.76
N PRO A 28 13.65 -9.61 -17.34
CA PRO A 28 13.38 -8.43 -16.55
C PRO A 28 12.34 -8.81 -15.50
N ALA A 29 12.72 -8.73 -14.23
CA ALA A 29 11.78 -8.87 -13.13
C ALA A 29 10.66 -7.86 -13.43
N ALA A 30 9.44 -8.35 -13.60
CA ALA A 30 8.28 -7.48 -13.68
C ALA A 30 8.37 -6.54 -12.48
N GLN A 31 8.46 -5.23 -12.74
CA GLN A 31 8.31 -4.26 -11.67
C GLN A 31 7.01 -4.62 -10.96
N PRO A 32 6.99 -4.75 -9.62
CA PRO A 32 5.74 -4.99 -8.94
C PRO A 32 4.81 -3.89 -9.40
N ALA A 33 3.73 -4.25 -10.11
CA ALA A 33 2.69 -3.31 -10.46
C ALA A 33 2.41 -2.52 -9.17
N SER A 34 2.37 -1.18 -9.23
CA SER A 34 2.05 -0.40 -8.04
C SER A 34 0.82 -1.04 -7.42
N ALA A 35 0.98 -1.59 -6.20
CA ALA A 35 -0.02 -2.52 -5.68
C ALA A 35 -1.41 -1.86 -5.63
N LEU A 36 -1.42 -0.53 -5.52
CA LEU A 36 -2.59 0.32 -5.53
C LEU A 36 -2.74 1.04 -6.87
N ASP A 37 -3.98 1.08 -7.37
CA ASP A 37 -4.35 1.71 -8.64
C ASP A 37 -4.71 3.18 -8.45
N PHE A 38 -4.05 4.09 -9.19
CA PHE A 38 -4.31 5.53 -9.06
C PHE A 38 -5.69 5.94 -9.59
N GLU A 39 -6.14 5.34 -10.70
CA GLU A 39 -7.44 5.69 -11.28
C GLU A 39 -8.59 5.21 -10.37
N PHE A 40 -8.48 4.01 -9.78
CA PHE A 40 -9.43 3.56 -8.75
C PHE A 40 -9.42 4.53 -7.58
N PHE A 41 -8.24 4.92 -7.10
CA PHE A 41 -8.14 5.90 -6.02
C PHE A 41 -8.87 7.20 -6.37
N LYS A 42 -8.53 7.83 -7.51
CA LYS A 42 -9.05 9.14 -7.91
C LYS A 42 -10.57 9.12 -8.09
N THR A 43 -11.10 8.04 -8.66
CA THR A 43 -12.51 7.96 -9.08
C THR A 43 -13.43 7.34 -8.02
N ARG A 44 -12.93 6.48 -7.13
CA ARG A 44 -13.74 5.74 -6.16
C ARG A 44 -13.38 6.02 -4.70
N VAL A 45 -12.09 6.06 -4.36
CA VAL A 45 -11.64 6.27 -2.96
C VAL A 45 -11.64 7.75 -2.58
N GLN A 46 -11.00 8.59 -3.38
CA GLN A 46 -10.80 10.00 -3.07
C GLN A 46 -12.13 10.78 -2.83
N PRO A 47 -13.23 10.54 -3.57
CA PRO A 47 -14.50 11.22 -3.32
C PRO A 47 -15.06 10.97 -1.90
N ILE A 48 -14.75 9.83 -1.29
CA ILE A 48 -15.19 9.47 0.08
C ILE A 48 -14.70 10.52 1.10
N PHE A 49 -13.50 11.06 0.89
CA PHE A 49 -12.92 12.08 1.78
C PHE A 49 -13.64 13.43 1.72
N LEU A 50 -14.39 13.67 0.65
CA LEU A 50 -15.17 14.89 0.43
C LEU A 50 -16.65 14.69 0.73
N ALA A 51 -17.16 13.46 0.81
CA ALA A 51 -18.57 13.20 1.02
C ALA A 51 -19.04 13.71 2.39
N SER A 52 -20.20 14.36 2.41
CA SER A 52 -20.91 14.75 3.63
C SER A 52 -21.86 13.63 4.03
N ARG A 53 -21.94 13.33 5.32
CA ARG A 53 -22.84 12.33 5.89
C ARG A 53 -23.51 12.94 7.12
N GLU A 54 -24.77 12.59 7.35
CA GLU A 54 -25.46 13.03 8.57
C GLU A 54 -24.70 12.52 9.81
N GLY A 55 -24.54 13.40 10.80
CA GLY A 55 -23.83 13.08 12.04
C GLY A 55 -22.30 12.97 11.94
N HIS A 56 -21.69 13.12 10.75
CA HIS A 56 -20.25 12.94 10.58
C HIS A 56 -19.57 14.14 9.91
N THR A 57 -18.44 14.55 10.49
CA THR A 57 -17.55 15.53 9.86
C THR A 57 -16.93 14.93 8.59
N ARG A 58 -16.76 15.72 7.53
CA ARG A 58 -16.03 15.25 6.33
C ARG A 58 -14.57 14.97 6.67
N CYS A 59 -13.97 13.92 6.11
CA CYS A 59 -12.56 13.57 6.39
C CYS A 59 -11.61 14.75 6.11
N VAL A 60 -11.81 15.44 4.98
CA VAL A 60 -10.99 16.60 4.56
C VAL A 60 -11.00 17.76 5.56
N SER A 61 -12.06 17.92 6.37
CA SER A 61 -12.17 19.02 7.33
C SER A 61 -11.06 19.00 8.38
N CYS A 62 -10.66 17.79 8.81
CA CYS A 62 -9.57 17.58 9.77
C CYS A 62 -8.25 17.26 9.05
N HIS A 63 -8.30 16.48 7.97
CA HIS A 63 -7.12 16.01 7.25
C HIS A 63 -6.47 17.05 6.32
N SER A 64 -6.96 18.29 6.24
CA SER A 64 -6.35 19.36 5.43
C SER A 64 -5.44 20.32 6.20
N LYS A 65 -5.29 20.13 7.53
CA LYS A 65 -4.66 21.14 8.41
C LYS A 65 -3.57 20.64 9.34
N GLY A 66 -3.58 19.39 9.82
CA GLY A 66 -2.60 19.00 10.85
C GLY A 66 -2.60 17.56 11.36
N THR A 67 -3.14 16.60 10.62
CA THR A 67 -3.01 15.17 10.96
C THR A 67 -1.78 14.56 10.29
N PRO A 68 -1.22 13.41 10.74
CA PRO A 68 -0.14 12.73 10.03
C PRO A 68 -0.45 12.35 8.56
N MET A 69 -1.72 12.20 8.19
CA MET A 69 -2.18 12.08 6.80
C MET A 69 -2.77 13.42 6.32
N VAL A 70 -1.97 14.26 5.65
CA VAL A 70 -2.42 15.59 5.19
C VAL A 70 -2.87 15.54 3.73
N LEU A 71 -4.17 15.68 3.49
CA LEU A 71 -4.76 15.87 2.17
C LEU A 71 -4.55 17.30 1.67
N GLN A 72 -4.43 17.44 0.35
CA GLN A 72 -4.34 18.74 -0.31
C GLN A 72 -5.59 19.57 -0.02
N ARG A 73 -5.43 20.89 0.08
CA ARG A 73 -6.58 21.80 0.18
C ARG A 73 -7.28 21.90 -1.18
N LEU A 74 -8.61 21.92 -1.20
CA LEU A 74 -9.37 22.24 -2.40
C LEU A 74 -9.10 23.70 -2.82
N ALA A 75 -9.08 23.94 -4.13
CA ALA A 75 -9.07 25.30 -4.65
C ALA A 75 -10.36 26.04 -4.22
N PRO A 76 -10.35 27.37 -4.06
CA PRO A 76 -11.55 28.12 -3.71
C PRO A 76 -12.71 27.82 -4.67
N GLY A 77 -13.87 27.45 -4.12
CA GLY A 77 -15.06 27.11 -4.91
C GLY A 77 -15.04 25.74 -5.60
N ALA A 78 -13.95 24.97 -5.52
CA ALA A 78 -13.87 23.67 -6.16
C ALA A 78 -14.64 22.59 -5.39
N ALA A 79 -15.44 21.79 -6.10
CA ALA A 79 -16.15 20.65 -5.54
C ALA A 79 -15.28 19.38 -5.43
N ALA A 80 -14.19 19.30 -6.21
CA ALA A 80 -13.26 18.17 -6.25
C ALA A 80 -11.82 18.65 -6.45
N TRP A 81 -10.85 17.78 -6.14
CA TRP A 81 -9.43 18.02 -6.39
C TRP A 81 -9.11 17.90 -7.89
N ASN A 82 -8.18 18.72 -8.37
CA ASN A 82 -7.61 18.56 -9.71
C ASN A 82 -6.62 17.38 -9.75
N GLU A 83 -6.09 17.07 -10.94
CA GLU A 83 -5.18 15.94 -11.15
C GLU A 83 -3.93 16.00 -10.27
N ASP A 84 -3.25 17.15 -10.20
CA ASP A 84 -2.03 17.33 -9.39
C ASP A 84 -2.29 17.20 -7.89
N GLN A 85 -3.42 17.71 -7.42
CA GLN A 85 -3.87 17.52 -6.04
C GLN A 85 -4.18 16.06 -5.77
N SER A 86 -4.81 15.37 -6.72
CA SER A 86 -5.17 13.96 -6.60
C SER A 86 -3.95 13.05 -6.54
N ARG A 87 -2.90 13.33 -7.34
CA ARG A 87 -1.63 12.59 -7.28
C ARG A 87 -0.92 12.73 -5.93
N ARG A 88 -0.92 13.94 -5.37
CA ARG A 88 -0.38 14.19 -4.02
C ARG A 88 -1.21 13.51 -2.94
N ASN A 89 -2.54 13.55 -3.05
CA ASN A 89 -3.44 12.82 -2.15
C ASN A 89 -3.21 11.30 -2.21
N PHE A 90 -3.02 10.75 -3.42
CA PHE A 90 -2.72 9.33 -3.59
C PHE A 90 -1.47 8.92 -2.80
N GLN A 91 -0.38 9.70 -2.90
CA GLN A 91 0.87 9.41 -2.20
C GLN A 91 0.69 9.38 -0.67
N VAL A 92 0.00 10.38 -0.10
CA VAL A 92 -0.20 10.45 1.36
C VAL A 92 -1.15 9.39 1.89
N VAL A 93 -2.15 8.97 1.10
CA VAL A 93 -3.11 7.92 1.50
C VAL A 93 -2.50 6.53 1.29
N ALA A 94 -1.76 6.31 0.20
CA ALA A 94 -1.05 5.06 -0.05
C ALA A 94 -0.07 4.71 1.08
N ALA A 95 0.55 5.71 1.71
CA ALA A 95 1.39 5.53 2.90
C ALA A 95 0.64 5.03 4.15
N ARG A 96 -0.69 4.88 4.09
CA ARG A 96 -1.55 4.35 5.17
C ARG A 96 -2.13 2.97 4.84
N VAL A 97 -1.64 2.37 3.76
CA VAL A 97 -2.05 1.08 3.25
C VAL A 97 -0.90 0.10 3.36
N VAL A 98 -1.20 -1.09 3.87
CA VAL A 98 -0.37 -2.28 3.69
C VAL A 98 -1.08 -3.09 2.60
N PRO A 99 -0.55 -3.12 1.36
CA PRO A 99 -1.24 -3.75 0.24
C PRO A 99 -1.61 -5.20 0.54
N TYR A 100 -2.81 -5.60 0.13
CA TYR A 100 -3.40 -6.92 0.39
C TYR A 100 -3.58 -7.30 1.87
N ASN A 101 -3.42 -6.36 2.80
CA ASN A 101 -3.63 -6.59 4.23
C ASN A 101 -4.60 -5.56 4.81
N LEU A 102 -5.86 -5.98 5.01
CA LEU A 102 -6.93 -5.11 5.48
C LEU A 102 -6.72 -4.67 6.95
N SER A 103 -6.33 -5.58 7.83
CA SER A 103 -6.21 -5.33 9.28
C SER A 103 -4.98 -4.51 9.66
N GLN A 104 -3.94 -4.49 8.81
CA GLN A 104 -2.78 -3.61 9.01
C GLN A 104 -2.89 -2.27 8.27
N SER A 105 -3.86 -2.12 7.37
CA SER A 105 -4.10 -0.87 6.64
C SER A 105 -4.85 0.14 7.51
N LYS A 106 -4.12 1.15 8.02
CA LYS A 106 -4.66 2.19 8.90
C LYS A 106 -5.83 2.97 8.28
N ILE A 107 -5.87 3.12 6.95
CA ILE A 107 -6.98 3.78 6.26
C ILE A 107 -8.33 3.06 6.46
N LEU A 108 -8.32 1.75 6.75
CA LEU A 108 -9.52 0.95 7.00
C LEU A 108 -9.84 0.82 8.49
N VAL A 109 -8.81 0.72 9.33
CA VAL A 109 -8.97 0.40 10.76
C VAL A 109 -9.28 1.63 11.61
N HIS A 110 -8.59 2.75 11.35
CA HIS A 110 -8.68 3.93 12.20
C HIS A 110 -10.08 4.57 12.24
N PRO A 111 -10.78 4.75 11.09
CA PRO A 111 -12.13 5.33 11.10
C PRO A 111 -13.26 4.31 11.37
N LEU A 112 -12.98 3.01 11.47
CA LEU A 112 -13.98 1.96 11.71
C LEU A 112 -14.33 1.83 13.20
N LEU A 113 -15.59 1.55 13.55
CA LEU A 113 -15.98 1.24 14.95
C LEU A 113 -15.18 0.04 15.48
N ALA A 114 -14.87 0.07 16.78
CA ALA A 114 -14.08 -0.99 17.43
C ALA A 114 -14.74 -2.37 17.31
N ASP A 115 -16.06 -2.45 17.52
CA ASP A 115 -16.84 -3.70 17.37
C ASP A 115 -16.82 -4.25 15.93
N GLY A 116 -16.56 -3.38 14.94
CA GLY A 116 -16.39 -3.76 13.54
C GLY A 116 -14.96 -4.16 13.16
N GLY A 117 -14.01 -4.14 14.10
CA GLY A 117 -12.59 -4.42 13.87
C GLY A 117 -11.69 -3.19 13.75
N GLY A 118 -12.22 -2.00 14.08
CA GLY A 118 -11.44 -0.77 14.14
C GLY A 118 -10.58 -0.63 15.40
N ASP A 119 -9.74 0.40 15.45
CA ASP A 119 -8.99 0.72 16.66
C ASP A 119 -9.82 1.53 17.68
N PHE A 120 -9.25 1.80 18.85
CA PHE A 120 -9.98 2.42 19.96
C PHE A 120 -10.45 3.87 19.68
N TYR A 121 -9.67 4.67 18.96
CA TYR A 121 -9.88 6.12 18.90
C TYR A 121 -9.52 6.73 17.56
N HIS A 122 -10.41 7.59 17.06
CA HIS A 122 -10.15 8.52 15.96
C HIS A 122 -10.78 9.87 16.29
N SER A 123 -9.99 10.94 16.29
CA SER A 123 -10.43 12.27 16.75
C SER A 123 -11.56 12.88 15.91
N GLY A 124 -11.63 12.51 14.62
CA GLY A 124 -12.73 12.90 13.73
C GLY A 124 -14.03 12.11 13.92
N GLY A 125 -14.05 11.15 14.85
CA GLY A 125 -15.14 10.20 15.04
C GLY A 125 -14.97 8.93 14.21
N LYS A 126 -15.76 7.90 14.50
CA LYS A 126 -15.83 6.68 13.68
C LYS A 126 -16.83 6.92 12.55
N HIS A 127 -16.47 6.55 11.32
CA HIS A 127 -17.24 6.83 10.11
C HIS A 127 -18.03 5.63 9.60
N TRP A 128 -17.61 4.42 9.98
CA TRP A 128 -18.24 3.19 9.52
C TRP A 128 -18.53 2.29 10.72
N ASN A 129 -19.73 1.71 10.73
CA ASN A 129 -20.15 0.85 11.83
C ASN A 129 -19.62 -0.58 11.70
N SER A 130 -19.36 -1.02 10.47
CA SER A 130 -18.87 -2.37 10.16
C SER A 130 -18.02 -2.36 8.90
N PHE A 131 -17.24 -3.42 8.70
CA PHE A 131 -16.51 -3.65 7.46
C PHE A 131 -17.45 -3.84 6.26
N LEU A 132 -18.75 -4.11 6.45
CA LEU A 132 -19.73 -4.21 5.36
C LEU A 132 -20.21 -2.85 4.84
N ASP A 133 -19.77 -1.74 5.44
CA ASP A 133 -20.12 -0.41 4.94
C ASP A 133 -19.66 -0.23 3.47
N PRO A 134 -20.50 0.28 2.56
CA PRO A 134 -20.16 0.39 1.13
C PRO A 134 -18.89 1.21 0.86
N GLU A 135 -18.64 2.25 1.64
CA GLU A 135 -17.44 3.07 1.48
C GLU A 135 -16.20 2.36 2.03
N TRP A 136 -16.34 1.67 3.17
CA TRP A 136 -15.29 0.80 3.68
C TRP A 136 -14.92 -0.26 2.65
N GLN A 137 -15.92 -0.95 2.06
CA GLN A 137 -15.75 -1.95 1.02
C GLN A 137 -15.05 -1.38 -0.21
N THR A 138 -15.39 -0.16 -0.62
CA THR A 138 -14.73 0.51 -1.74
C THR A 138 -13.24 0.70 -1.49
N ILE A 139 -12.85 1.15 -0.28
CA ILE A 139 -11.44 1.34 0.08
C ILE A 139 -10.74 -0.02 0.24
N ALA A 140 -11.41 -1.01 0.82
CA ALA A 140 -10.84 -2.34 1.02
C ALA A 140 -10.53 -3.03 -0.31
N ASN A 141 -11.40 -2.90 -1.31
CA ASN A 141 -11.15 -3.39 -2.66
C ASN A 141 -9.91 -2.73 -3.30
N TRP A 142 -9.69 -1.43 -3.06
CA TRP A 142 -8.48 -0.74 -3.49
C TRP A 142 -7.23 -1.24 -2.76
N VAL A 143 -7.31 -1.46 -1.44
CA VAL A 143 -6.24 -2.07 -0.64
C VAL A 143 -5.89 -3.48 -1.14
N CYS A 144 -6.89 -4.24 -1.59
CA CYS A 144 -6.74 -5.54 -2.24
C CYS A 144 -6.33 -5.46 -3.72
N GLY A 145 -5.89 -4.29 -4.20
CA GLY A 145 -5.26 -4.14 -5.50
C GLY A 145 -6.19 -4.04 -6.70
N ARG A 146 -7.52 -3.97 -6.49
CA ARG A 146 -8.48 -3.80 -7.60
C ARG A 146 -8.20 -2.55 -8.42
N LYS A 147 -8.42 -2.68 -9.72
CA LYS A 147 -8.25 -1.66 -10.75
C LYS A 147 -9.58 -0.99 -11.08
N ALA A 148 -9.51 0.24 -11.57
CA ALA A 148 -10.71 1.06 -11.85
C ALA A 148 -11.72 0.38 -12.80
N ALA A 149 -11.26 -0.50 -13.69
CA ALA A 149 -12.11 -1.23 -14.64
C ALA A 149 -12.83 -2.44 -14.00
N GLU A 150 -12.43 -2.86 -12.81
CA GLU A 150 -12.96 -4.05 -12.17
C GLU A 150 -14.20 -3.72 -11.33
N LYS A 151 -15.11 -4.71 -11.26
CA LYS A 151 -16.26 -4.66 -10.35
C LYS A 151 -15.76 -4.76 -8.92
N LEU A 152 -16.44 -4.10 -7.97
CA LEU A 152 -16.20 -4.35 -6.55
C LEU A 152 -16.65 -5.77 -6.21
N VAL A 153 -15.98 -6.39 -5.25
CA VAL A 153 -16.51 -7.58 -4.56
C VAL A 153 -16.74 -7.23 -3.11
N GLU A 154 -17.73 -7.89 -2.50
CA GLU A 154 -17.88 -7.83 -1.07
C GLU A 154 -16.78 -8.64 -0.40
N LEU A 155 -16.01 -7.99 0.47
CA LEU A 155 -14.92 -8.57 1.23
C LEU A 155 -15.42 -8.85 2.65
N THR A 156 -15.54 -10.14 3.01
CA THR A 156 -15.97 -10.58 4.35
C THR A 156 -14.81 -11.14 5.18
N GLY A 157 -13.57 -10.95 4.72
CA GLY A 157 -12.37 -11.55 5.30
C GLY A 157 -11.11 -10.98 4.66
N GLU A 158 -10.16 -11.84 4.29
CA GLU A 158 -8.93 -11.43 3.61
C GLU A 158 -9.20 -10.92 2.19
N CYS A 159 -8.20 -10.29 1.58
CA CYS A 159 -8.21 -9.99 0.16
C CYS A 159 -8.29 -11.31 -0.62
N GLY A 160 -9.50 -11.72 -1.01
CA GLY A 160 -9.71 -12.90 -1.84
C GLY A 160 -8.79 -12.84 -3.07
N GLY A 161 -8.16 -13.96 -3.38
CA GLY A 161 -7.18 -14.05 -4.47
C GLY A 161 -7.75 -13.46 -5.75
N ALA A 162 -7.02 -12.54 -6.35
CA ALA A 162 -7.23 -12.22 -7.76
C ALA A 162 -6.93 -13.51 -8.54
N GLU A 163 -7.98 -14.18 -9.01
CA GLU A 163 -7.87 -15.18 -10.08
C GLU A 163 -7.45 -14.49 -11.39
#